data_AF-A0A971HXX8-F1
#
_entry.id   AF-A0A971HXX8-F1
#
_cell.length_a   1.000
_cell.length_b   1.000
_cell.length_c   1.000
_cell.angle_alpha   90.00
_cell.angle_beta   90.00
_cell.angle_gamma   90.00
#
_symmetry.space_group_name_H-M   'P 1'
#
loop_
_entity.id
_entity.type
_entity.pdbx_description
1 polymer ?
#
loop_
_entity_poly.entity_id
_entity_poly.type
_entity_poly.pdbx_seq_one_letter_code
_entity_poly.pdbx_strand_id
1 'polypeptide(L)'
;MAEKKPQHTLQELEEENELLLLQLHQVQEELERYYLRNKELEKSVDSAGGSLSWVSEDLPEVLAENKRLQTLVQVQKNIHELETENALHAKLGNLLIDVADSPSKIFSTPGKLLRIWRQTAKQTPPKALGGQEFSSLITAYDHGGIPQVEQVLASQSLAASMEANGWTALARYLMPKDPHQAAQVARRAHGLDPKPFRLKWLVFRLHDAGELAEAEAMLDLLPEEINFSDSEARQVQQLRFEAEQKRRQEAKEETNFYARQRAVQEELQGKDKELQAASSKLQARDEELQAARGKLQGKDKELQVASSKLQVREEELQ
;
A
#
# COMPACT_ATOMS: atom_id res chain seq x y z
N MET A 1 -10.59 46.98 -24.40
CA MET A 1 -10.01 45.63 -24.40
C MET A 1 -9.92 45.19 -22.96
N ALA A 2 -10.82 44.33 -22.49
CA ALA A 2 -10.86 43.85 -21.11
C ALA A 2 -11.04 42.32 -21.13
N GLU A 3 -10.19 41.66 -20.36
CA GLU A 3 -9.95 40.22 -20.32
C GLU A 3 -11.19 39.41 -19.92
N LYS A 4 -11.69 38.58 -20.85
CA LYS A 4 -12.61 37.46 -20.56
C LYS A 4 -11.84 36.13 -20.65
N LYS A 5 -10.90 35.88 -19.74
CA LYS A 5 -10.04 34.68 -19.80
C LYS A 5 -9.92 33.74 -18.58
N PRO A 6 -10.64 33.88 -17.44
CA PRO A 6 -10.50 32.89 -16.35
C PRO A 6 -11.59 31.80 -16.28
N GLN A 7 -12.77 31.98 -16.90
CA GLN A 7 -13.86 30.99 -16.82
C GLN A 7 -13.71 29.85 -17.83
N HIS A 8 -13.17 30.14 -19.01
CA HIS A 8 -12.96 29.15 -20.07
C HIS A 8 -11.92 28.09 -19.66
N THR A 9 -10.86 28.50 -18.97
CA THR A 9 -9.79 27.61 -18.50
C THR A 9 -10.22 26.70 -17.36
N LEU A 10 -11.19 27.13 -16.54
CA LEU A 10 -11.73 26.31 -15.45
C LEU A 10 -12.62 25.19 -16.00
N GLN A 11 -13.47 25.51 -16.99
CA GLN A 11 -14.28 24.50 -17.68
C GLN A 11 -13.41 23.53 -18.48
N GLU A 12 -12.38 24.01 -19.17
CA GLU A 12 -11.41 23.15 -19.86
C GLU A 12 -10.72 22.19 -18.88
N LEU A 13 -10.31 22.67 -17.69
CA LEU A 13 -9.70 21.83 -16.66
C LEU A 13 -10.68 20.82 -16.04
N GLU A 14 -11.97 21.17 -15.94
CA GLU A 14 -13.02 20.25 -15.49
C GLU A 14 -13.24 19.14 -16.54
N GLU A 15 -13.35 19.52 -17.82
CA GLU A 15 -13.48 18.58 -18.94
C GLU A 15 -12.26 17.66 -19.09
N GLU A 16 -11.05 18.19 -18.91
CA GLU A 16 -9.81 17.40 -18.91
C GLU A 16 -9.74 16.42 -17.72
N ASN A 17 -10.18 16.84 -16.53
CA ASN A 17 -10.27 15.95 -15.37
C ASN A 17 -11.30 14.83 -15.57
N GLU A 18 -12.46 15.14 -16.15
CA GLU A 18 -13.47 14.14 -16.49
C GLU A 18 -12.92 13.13 -17.52
N LEU A 19 -12.18 13.60 -18.52
CA LEU A 19 -11.54 12.74 -19.51
C LEU A 19 -10.47 11.83 -18.88
N LEU A 20 -9.64 12.37 -18.00
CA LEU A 20 -8.61 11.59 -17.28
C LEU A 20 -9.25 10.54 -16.36
N LEU A 21 -10.35 10.87 -15.69
CA LEU A 21 -11.11 9.92 -14.87
C LEU A 21 -11.70 8.78 -15.72
N LEU A 22 -12.25 9.09 -16.90
CA LEU A 22 -12.74 8.07 -17.83
C LEU A 22 -11.62 7.16 -18.35
N GLN A 23 -10.46 7.74 -18.68
CA GLN A 23 -9.29 6.97 -19.09
C GLN A 23 -8.78 6.08 -17.95
N LEU A 24 -8.75 6.58 -16.71
CA LEU A 24 -8.36 5.81 -15.54
C LEU A 24 -9.31 4.62 -15.32
N HIS A 25 -10.63 4.83 -15.43
CA HIS A 25 -11.62 3.76 -15.32
C HIS A 25 -11.47 2.72 -16.43
N GLN A 26 -11.19 3.15 -17.67
CA GLN A 26 -10.94 2.21 -18.76
C GLN A 26 -9.69 1.36 -18.49
N VAL A 27 -8.61 1.97 -18.01
CA VAL A 27 -7.39 1.23 -17.64
C VAL A 27 -7.66 0.29 -16.46
N GLN A 28 -8.46 0.70 -15.47
CA GLN A 28 -8.89 -0.18 -14.38
C GLN A 28 -9.68 -1.38 -14.89
N GLU A 29 -10.67 -1.18 -15.78
CA GLU A 29 -11.42 -2.28 -16.37
C GLU A 29 -10.54 -3.23 -17.20
N GLU A 30 -9.59 -2.68 -17.97
CA GLU A 30 -8.66 -3.49 -18.75
C GLU A 30 -7.77 -4.33 -17.83
N LEU A 31 -7.23 -3.74 -16.76
CA LEU A 31 -6.44 -4.45 -15.75
C LEU A 31 -7.25 -5.53 -15.03
N GLU A 32 -8.51 -5.26 -14.67
CA GLU A 32 -9.40 -6.26 -14.06
C GLU A 32 -9.67 -7.42 -15.02
N ARG A 33 -9.91 -7.14 -16.31
CA ARG A 33 -10.07 -8.18 -17.33
C ARG A 33 -8.80 -9.03 -17.49
N TYR A 34 -7.62 -8.40 -17.52
CA TYR A 34 -6.35 -9.12 -17.59
C TYR A 34 -6.10 -9.97 -16.33
N TYR A 35 -6.40 -9.43 -15.16
CA TYR A 35 -6.26 -10.16 -13.89
C TYR A 35 -7.19 -11.38 -13.84
N LEU A 36 -8.48 -11.21 -14.18
CA LEU A 36 -9.44 -12.33 -14.23
C LEU A 36 -9.02 -13.40 -15.24
N ARG A 37 -8.53 -12.99 -16.41
CA ARG A 37 -8.04 -13.92 -17.43
C ARG A 37 -6.80 -14.68 -16.99
N ASN A 38 -5.86 -14.01 -16.31
CA ASN A 38 -4.68 -14.66 -15.75
C ASN A 38 -5.07 -15.67 -14.65
N LYS A 39 -6.02 -15.29 -13.78
CA LYS A 39 -6.54 -16.17 -12.73
C LYS A 39 -7.28 -17.39 -13.28
N GLU A 40 -7.98 -17.24 -14.41
CA GLU A 40 -8.63 -18.36 -15.10
C GLU A 40 -7.60 -19.28 -15.77
N LEU A 41 -6.53 -18.72 -16.35
CA LEU A 41 -5.40 -19.48 -16.87
C LEU A 41 -4.68 -20.26 -15.75
N GLU A 42 -4.40 -19.63 -14.61
CA GLU A 42 -3.83 -20.29 -13.44
C GLU A 42 -4.66 -21.49 -12.98
N LYS A 43 -5.97 -21.30 -12.80
CA LYS A 43 -6.89 -22.40 -12.44
C LYS A 43 -6.93 -23.53 -13.47
N SER A 44 -6.85 -23.19 -14.77
CA SER A 44 -6.83 -24.19 -15.83
C SER A 44 -5.55 -25.05 -15.78
N VAL A 45 -4.42 -24.46 -15.37
CA VAL A 45 -3.15 -25.15 -15.23
C VAL A 45 -3.11 -26.03 -13.97
N ASP A 46 -3.73 -25.60 -12.87
CA ASP A 46 -3.88 -26.41 -11.65
C ASP A 46 -4.68 -27.71 -11.89
N SER A 47 -5.66 -27.65 -12.79
CA SER A 47 -6.48 -28.82 -13.15
C SER A 47 -5.73 -29.86 -14.01
N ALA A 48 -4.61 -29.48 -14.62
CA ALA A 48 -3.87 -30.31 -15.57
C ALA A 48 -2.71 -31.14 -14.96
N GLY A 49 -2.51 -31.10 -13.64
CA GLY A 49 -1.65 -32.06 -12.92
C GLY A 49 -0.16 -32.07 -13.32
N GLY A 50 0.31 -31.06 -14.05
CA GLY A 50 1.71 -30.87 -14.36
C GLY A 50 2.41 -30.23 -13.17
N SER A 51 3.42 -30.91 -12.62
CA SER A 51 4.41 -30.40 -11.65
C SER A 51 5.26 -29.28 -12.28
N LEU A 52 4.62 -28.22 -12.72
CA LEU A 52 5.25 -26.96 -13.01
C LEU A 52 4.99 -26.12 -11.78
N SER A 53 6.05 -25.93 -10.98
CA SER A 53 6.05 -25.02 -9.83
C SER A 53 5.72 -23.62 -10.34
N TRP A 54 4.43 -23.32 -10.50
CA TRP A 54 3.96 -21.95 -10.60
C TRP A 54 4.60 -21.18 -9.47
N VAL A 55 5.13 -20.00 -9.77
CA VAL A 55 5.75 -19.16 -8.74
C VAL A 55 4.62 -18.73 -7.82
N SER A 56 4.45 -19.45 -6.71
CA SER A 56 3.38 -19.22 -5.75
C SER A 56 3.44 -17.77 -5.27
N GLU A 57 2.40 -16.99 -5.57
CA GLU A 57 2.25 -15.61 -5.10
C GLU A 57 1.98 -15.55 -3.57
N ASP A 58 1.68 -16.70 -2.97
CA ASP A 58 1.45 -16.91 -1.55
C ASP A 58 2.60 -16.38 -0.67
N LEU A 59 3.86 -16.59 -1.07
CA LEU A 59 5.01 -16.19 -0.24
C LEU A 59 5.16 -14.66 -0.16
N PRO A 60 5.17 -13.91 -1.29
CA PRO A 60 5.10 -12.45 -1.25
C PRO A 60 3.87 -11.91 -0.49
N GLU A 61 2.70 -12.52 -0.67
CA GLU A 61 1.47 -12.07 -0.01
C GLU A 61 1.54 -12.23 1.51
N VAL A 62 1.96 -13.40 1.99
CA VAL A 62 2.14 -13.67 3.43
C VAL A 62 3.20 -12.74 4.03
N LEU A 63 4.28 -12.47 3.30
CA LEU A 63 5.31 -11.53 3.77
C LEU A 63 4.78 -10.09 3.85
N ALA A 64 4.02 -9.63 2.84
CA ALA A 64 3.40 -8.32 2.84
C ALA A 64 2.41 -8.14 4.00
N GLU A 65 1.62 -9.18 4.30
CA GLU A 65 0.68 -9.16 5.42
C GLU A 65 1.41 -9.25 6.76
N ASN A 66 2.46 -10.05 6.87
CA ASN A 66 3.28 -10.10 8.08
C ASN A 66 3.86 -8.72 8.42
N LYS A 67 4.37 -8.00 7.41
CA LYS A 67 4.85 -6.61 7.57
C LYS A 67 3.76 -5.65 8.03
N ARG A 68 2.54 -5.77 7.49
CA ARG A 68 1.38 -4.98 7.94
C ARG A 68 1.10 -5.22 9.42
N LEU A 69 0.99 -6.48 9.82
CA LEU A 69 0.68 -6.86 11.19
C LEU A 69 1.78 -6.43 12.16
N GLN A 70 3.06 -6.57 11.78
CA GLN A 70 4.17 -6.06 12.58
C GLN A 70 4.07 -4.55 12.79
N THR A 71 3.78 -3.80 11.73
CA THR A 71 3.62 -2.34 11.80
C THR A 71 2.42 -1.97 12.67
N LEU A 72 1.28 -2.64 12.48
CA LEU A 72 0.07 -2.44 13.26
C LEU A 72 0.32 -2.64 14.76
N VAL A 73 0.97 -3.75 15.14
CA VAL A 73 1.31 -4.05 16.54
C VAL A 73 2.27 -3.00 17.11
N GLN A 74 3.26 -2.56 16.33
CA GLN A 74 4.21 -1.53 16.77
C GLN A 74 3.52 -0.19 17.00
N VAL A 75 2.66 0.25 16.07
CA VAL A 75 1.90 1.49 16.20
C VAL A 75 0.91 1.40 17.36
N GLN A 76 0.22 0.27 17.52
CA GLN A 76 -0.69 0.04 18.64
C GLN A 76 0.02 0.18 19.99
N LYS A 77 1.20 -0.42 20.11
CA LYS A 77 2.04 -0.29 21.31
C LYS A 77 2.39 1.17 21.58
N ASN A 78 2.87 1.89 20.56
CA ASN A 78 3.26 3.29 20.69
C ASN A 78 2.08 4.19 21.11
N ILE A 79 0.89 4.01 20.50
CA ILE A 79 -0.32 4.76 20.86
C ILE A 79 -0.73 4.45 22.30
N HIS A 80 -0.73 3.17 22.69
CA HIS A 80 -1.09 2.79 24.05
C HIS A 80 -0.13 3.36 25.09
N GLU A 81 1.18 3.35 24.82
CA GLU A 81 2.18 3.99 25.68
C GLU A 81 1.89 5.49 25.82
N LEU A 82 1.66 6.20 24.71
CA LEU A 82 1.32 7.62 24.74
C LEU A 82 0.04 7.90 25.51
N GLU A 83 -1.00 7.10 25.33
CA GLU A 83 -2.28 7.24 26.04
C GLU A 83 -2.13 6.99 27.54
N THR A 84 -1.38 5.95 27.92
CA THR A 84 -1.13 5.60 29.34
C THR A 84 -0.30 6.67 30.05
N GLU A 85 0.77 7.17 29.42
CA GLU A 85 1.58 8.28 29.97
C GLU A 85 0.77 9.57 30.09
N ASN A 86 -0.12 9.82 29.12
CA ASN A 86 -0.92 11.03 29.11
C ASN A 86 -2.23 10.94 29.92
N ALA A 87 -2.61 9.74 30.38
CA ALA A 87 -3.82 9.51 31.15
C ALA A 87 -3.80 10.31 32.47
N LEU A 88 -4.97 10.82 32.84
CA LEU A 88 -5.12 11.60 34.07
C LEU A 88 -4.70 10.80 35.30
N HIS A 89 -5.05 9.51 35.36
CA HIS A 89 -4.74 8.63 36.49
C HIS A 89 -3.23 8.43 36.65
N ALA A 90 -2.50 8.25 35.55
CA ALA A 90 -1.05 8.13 35.56
C ALA A 90 -0.39 9.45 36.02
N LYS A 91 -0.86 10.59 35.49
CA LYS A 91 -0.40 11.92 35.91
C LYS A 91 -0.67 12.18 37.40
N LEU A 92 -1.84 11.78 37.90
CA LEU A 92 -2.18 11.86 39.33
C LEU A 92 -1.35 10.89 40.17
N GLY A 93 -1.14 9.66 39.71
CA GLY A 93 -0.30 8.66 40.38
C GLY A 93 1.15 9.12 40.53
N ASN A 94 1.75 9.64 39.47
CA ASN A 94 3.10 10.22 39.51
C ASN A 94 3.17 11.40 40.49
N LEU A 95 2.14 12.25 40.55
CA LEU A 95 2.06 13.33 41.53
C LEU A 95 1.94 12.83 42.98
N LEU A 96 1.27 11.71 43.21
CA LEU A 96 1.15 11.10 44.54
C LEU A 96 2.47 10.45 44.99
N ILE A 97 3.19 9.79 44.07
CA ILE A 97 4.53 9.24 44.32
C ILE A 97 5.51 10.38 44.66
N ASP A 98 5.50 11.46 43.88
CA ASP A 98 6.29 12.68 44.11
C ASP A 98 6.09 13.29 45.51
N VAL A 99 4.89 13.11 46.07
CA VAL A 99 4.51 13.59 47.40
C VAL A 99 5.02 12.63 48.49
N ALA A 100 4.97 11.32 48.25
CA ALA A 100 5.50 10.32 49.16
C ALA A 100 7.03 10.41 49.29
N ASP A 101 7.73 10.65 48.17
CA ASP A 101 9.20 10.77 48.12
C ASP A 101 9.72 12.14 48.60
N SER A 102 8.86 13.14 48.72
CA SER A 102 9.23 14.50 49.14
C SER A 102 8.09 15.18 49.89
N PRO A 103 7.92 14.92 51.20
CA PRO A 103 6.79 15.42 51.99
C PRO A 103 6.73 16.95 52.08
N SER A 104 7.83 17.68 51.83
CA SER A 104 7.84 19.15 51.71
C SER A 104 7.04 19.67 50.50
N LYS A 105 6.79 18.84 49.47
CA LYS A 105 6.03 19.23 48.27
C LYS A 105 4.51 19.19 48.48
N ILE A 106 4.01 18.63 49.60
CA ILE A 106 2.57 18.52 49.94
C ILE A 106 1.87 19.88 49.88
N PHE A 107 2.51 20.96 50.32
CA PHE A 107 1.94 22.32 50.30
C PHE A 107 1.72 22.89 48.89
N SER A 108 2.38 22.36 47.86
CA SER A 108 2.21 22.78 46.46
C SER A 108 1.15 21.98 45.70
N THR A 109 0.67 20.87 46.27
CA THR A 109 -0.24 19.91 45.62
C THR A 109 -1.63 20.48 45.31
N PRO A 110 -2.27 21.29 46.17
CA PRO A 110 -3.59 21.85 45.86
C PRO A 110 -3.49 22.79 44.66
N GLY A 111 -2.41 23.57 44.58
CA GLY A 111 -2.14 24.48 43.46
C GLY A 111 -1.85 23.76 42.14
N LYS A 112 -1.16 22.61 42.17
CA LYS A 112 -0.91 21.78 40.97
C LYS A 112 -2.20 21.13 40.46
N LEU A 113 -3.07 20.63 41.34
CA LEU A 113 -4.39 20.10 40.97
C LEU A 113 -5.28 21.19 40.36
N LEU A 114 -5.31 22.38 40.99
CA LEU A 114 -6.05 23.53 40.47
C LEU A 114 -5.48 24.01 39.12
N ARG A 115 -4.17 23.82 38.89
CA ARG A 115 -3.53 24.07 37.60
C ARG A 115 -3.96 23.05 36.54
N ILE A 116 -3.97 21.75 36.83
CA ILE A 116 -4.49 20.70 35.93
C ILE A 116 -5.96 20.99 35.57
N TRP A 117 -6.78 21.38 36.55
CA TRP A 117 -8.17 21.74 36.32
C TRP A 117 -8.33 23.02 35.48
N ARG A 118 -7.52 24.07 35.75
CA ARG A 118 -7.47 25.29 34.91
C ARG A 118 -6.91 25.04 33.51
N GLN A 119 -6.01 24.08 33.34
CA GLN A 119 -5.45 23.67 32.05
C GLN A 119 -6.51 23.03 31.15
N THR A 120 -7.52 22.36 31.72
CA THR A 120 -8.71 21.90 30.99
C THR A 120 -9.66 23.06 30.64
N ALA A 121 -9.63 24.16 31.41
CA ALA A 121 -10.59 25.25 31.30
C ALA A 121 -10.19 26.40 30.34
N LYS A 122 -8.89 26.62 30.07
CA LYS A 122 -8.44 27.69 29.15
C LYS A 122 -8.40 27.21 27.70
N GLN A 123 -9.43 27.55 26.93
CA GLN A 123 -9.50 27.21 25.50
C GLN A 123 -8.95 28.27 24.55
N THR A 124 -8.72 29.50 25.01
CA THR A 124 -8.25 30.58 24.13
C THR A 124 -6.72 30.64 24.07
N PRO A 125 -6.13 30.59 22.87
CA PRO A 125 -4.68 30.68 22.72
C PRO A 125 -4.17 32.06 23.16
N PRO A 126 -3.02 32.13 23.88
CA PRO A 126 -2.44 33.38 24.32
C PRO A 126 -2.14 34.32 23.15
N LYS A 127 -2.39 35.63 23.34
CA LYS A 127 -1.98 36.66 22.36
C LYS A 127 -0.47 36.60 22.06
N ALA A 128 0.34 36.18 23.04
CA ALA A 128 1.78 36.04 22.89
C ALA A 128 2.21 34.92 21.92
N LEU A 129 1.31 33.98 21.58
CA LEU A 129 1.55 32.98 20.54
C LEU A 129 1.04 33.43 19.16
N GLY A 130 0.44 34.61 19.04
CA GLY A 130 -0.18 35.10 17.81
C GLY A 130 -1.69 34.88 17.73
N GLY A 131 -2.34 34.62 18.87
CA GLY A 131 -3.79 34.43 18.93
C GLY A 131 -4.24 33.09 18.33
N GLN A 132 -5.44 33.06 17.72
CA GLN A 132 -6.05 31.82 17.21
C GLN A 132 -5.25 31.16 16.07
N GLU A 133 -4.53 31.97 15.30
CA GLU A 133 -3.73 31.51 14.15
C GLU A 133 -2.31 31.07 14.52
N PHE A 134 -1.89 31.27 15.77
CA PHE A 134 -0.51 30.98 16.22
C PHE A 134 0.59 31.65 15.35
N SER A 135 0.31 32.84 14.80
CA SER A 135 1.21 33.52 13.85
C SER A 135 2.60 33.82 14.42
N SER A 136 2.74 34.01 15.73
CA SER A 136 4.04 34.19 16.38
C SER A 136 4.88 32.90 16.39
N LEU A 137 4.25 31.72 16.39
CA LEU A 137 4.96 30.44 16.25
C LEU A 137 5.43 30.24 14.80
N ILE A 138 4.58 30.58 13.83
CA ILE A 138 4.93 30.49 12.41
C ILE A 138 6.13 31.40 12.10
N THR A 139 6.09 32.65 12.57
CA THR A 139 7.22 33.57 12.40
C THR A 139 8.47 33.07 13.11
N ALA A 140 8.37 32.51 14.32
CA ALA A 140 9.52 31.91 14.99
C ALA A 140 10.12 30.75 14.18
N TYR A 141 9.29 29.89 13.59
CA TYR A 141 9.75 28.83 12.70
C TYR A 141 10.48 29.37 11.48
N ASP A 142 9.95 30.42 10.82
CA ASP A 142 10.60 31.00 9.65
C ASP A 142 12.00 31.59 9.96
N HIS A 143 12.23 32.04 11.20
CA HIS A 143 13.51 32.64 11.60
C HIS A 143 14.54 31.63 12.11
N GLY A 144 14.12 30.51 12.71
CA GLY A 144 15.03 29.59 13.38
C GLY A 144 14.57 28.14 13.47
N GLY A 145 13.55 27.76 12.69
CA GLY A 145 13.02 26.40 12.62
C GLY A 145 12.37 25.92 13.92
N ILE A 146 12.33 24.59 14.08
CA ILE A 146 11.76 23.94 15.28
C ILE A 146 12.36 24.42 16.61
N PRO A 147 13.69 24.58 16.77
CA PRO A 147 14.26 24.99 18.05
C PRO A 147 13.74 26.34 18.55
N GLN A 148 13.51 27.28 17.64
CA GLN A 148 12.94 28.59 17.97
C GLN A 148 11.48 28.45 18.43
N VAL A 149 10.70 27.60 17.78
CA VAL A 149 9.31 27.29 18.15
C VAL A 149 9.25 26.68 19.56
N GLU A 150 10.14 25.73 19.85
CA GLU A 150 10.24 25.11 21.18
C GLU A 150 10.55 26.15 22.27
N GLN A 151 11.46 27.08 21.99
CA GLN A 151 11.79 28.16 22.93
C GLN A 151 10.58 29.06 23.21
N VAL A 152 9.82 29.42 22.16
CA VAL A 152 8.61 30.24 22.31
C VAL A 152 7.54 29.49 23.10
N LEU A 153 7.29 28.21 22.81
CA LEU A 153 6.32 27.40 23.54
C LEU A 153 6.72 27.20 25.01
N ALA A 154 8.00 26.91 25.27
CA ALA A 154 8.53 26.73 26.63
C ALA A 154 8.41 28.01 27.47
N SER A 155 8.57 29.19 26.86
CA SER A 155 8.47 30.48 27.56
C SER A 155 7.08 30.79 28.12
N GLN A 156 6.03 30.14 27.61
CA GLN A 156 4.63 30.48 27.93
C GLN A 156 3.97 29.57 28.98
N SER A 157 4.65 28.53 29.48
CA SER A 157 4.10 27.57 30.48
C SER A 157 2.69 27.06 30.12
N LEU A 158 2.55 26.53 28.91
CA LEU A 158 1.26 26.16 28.31
C LEU A 158 0.70 24.82 28.85
N ALA A 159 -0.59 24.61 28.65
CA ALA A 159 -1.19 23.28 28.80
C ALA A 159 -0.79 22.40 27.60
N ALA A 160 -0.63 21.09 27.80
CA ALA A 160 -0.27 20.15 26.74
C ALA A 160 -1.22 20.21 25.52
N SER A 161 -2.53 20.37 25.75
CA SER A 161 -3.52 20.55 24.69
C SER A 161 -3.32 21.85 23.88
N MET A 162 -2.92 22.94 24.54
CA MET A 162 -2.65 24.22 23.90
C MET A 162 -1.34 24.18 23.10
N GLU A 163 -0.33 23.52 23.64
CA GLU A 163 0.93 23.27 22.94
C GLU A 163 0.70 22.40 21.70
N ALA A 164 -0.06 21.32 21.83
CA ALA A 164 -0.46 20.47 20.72
C ALA A 164 -1.23 21.24 19.64
N ASN A 165 -2.08 22.20 20.01
CA ASN A 165 -2.75 23.08 19.05
C ASN A 165 -1.77 23.99 18.30
N GLY A 166 -0.75 24.52 18.99
CA GLY A 166 0.32 25.29 18.35
C GLY A 166 1.11 24.47 17.35
N TRP A 167 1.47 23.23 17.71
CA TRP A 167 2.11 22.29 16.78
C TRP A 167 1.20 21.94 15.60
N THR A 168 -0.10 21.70 15.82
CA THR A 168 -1.06 21.48 14.73
C THR A 168 -1.17 22.70 13.80
N ALA A 169 -1.13 23.93 14.32
CA ALA A 169 -1.10 25.14 13.50
C ALA A 169 0.18 25.24 12.66
N LEU A 170 1.34 24.91 13.25
CA LEU A 170 2.60 24.88 12.52
C LEU A 170 2.61 23.81 11.43
N ALA A 171 2.14 22.59 11.70
CA ALA A 171 2.02 21.57 10.66
C ALA A 171 1.00 21.98 9.57
N ARG A 172 -0.08 22.70 9.95
CA ARG A 172 -0.91 23.60 9.11
C ARG A 172 -0.11 24.29 8.00
N TYR A 173 0.80 25.13 8.48
CA TYR A 173 1.64 25.99 7.67
C TYR A 173 2.68 25.24 6.83
N LEU A 174 3.18 24.11 7.33
CA LEU A 174 4.21 23.31 6.66
C LEU A 174 3.68 22.41 5.56
N MET A 175 2.39 22.05 5.58
CA MET A 175 1.75 21.16 4.59
C MET A 175 2.20 21.40 3.13
N PRO A 176 2.07 22.62 2.56
CA PRO A 176 2.44 22.85 1.15
C PRO A 176 3.95 23.00 0.93
N LYS A 177 4.75 23.13 1.99
CA LYS A 177 6.19 23.42 1.89
C LYS A 177 7.04 22.16 2.05
N ASP A 178 6.69 21.37 3.04
CA ASP A 178 7.42 20.17 3.44
C ASP A 178 6.46 19.19 4.15
N PRO A 179 5.88 18.24 3.40
CA PRO A 179 4.98 17.23 3.94
C PRO A 179 5.63 16.36 5.02
N HIS A 180 6.91 16.02 4.88
CA HIS A 180 7.64 15.21 5.86
C HIS A 180 7.78 15.96 7.19
N GLN A 181 8.14 17.25 7.15
CA GLN A 181 8.24 18.07 8.35
C GLN A 181 6.87 18.30 8.98
N ALA A 182 5.82 18.48 8.16
CA ALA A 182 4.45 18.57 8.65
C ALA A 182 4.02 17.30 9.40
N ALA A 183 4.38 16.11 8.89
CA ALA A 183 4.11 14.84 9.56
C ALA A 183 4.87 14.72 10.89
N GLN A 184 6.16 15.08 10.94
CA GLN A 184 6.93 15.07 12.19
C GLN A 184 6.34 15.99 13.26
N VAL A 185 5.95 17.21 12.88
CA VAL A 185 5.30 18.16 13.78
C VAL A 185 3.92 17.66 14.22
N ALA A 186 3.18 17.00 13.34
CA ALA A 186 1.91 16.38 13.69
C ALA A 186 2.10 15.21 14.68
N ARG A 187 3.15 14.38 14.55
CA ARG A 187 3.51 13.34 15.53
C ARG A 187 3.73 13.94 16.91
N ARG A 188 4.45 15.07 16.99
CA ARG A 188 4.66 15.80 18.26
C ARG A 188 3.35 16.29 18.87
N ALA A 189 2.48 16.87 18.04
CA ALA A 189 1.15 17.31 18.49
C ALA A 189 0.35 16.13 19.07
N HIS A 190 0.36 14.97 18.40
CA HIS A 190 -0.28 13.75 18.87
C HIS A 190 0.35 13.21 20.16
N GLY A 191 1.68 13.19 20.27
CA GLY A 191 2.36 12.73 21.49
C GLY A 191 2.06 13.57 22.73
N LEU A 192 1.82 14.88 22.56
CA LEU A 192 1.44 15.78 23.65
C LEU A 192 -0.02 15.64 24.08
N ASP A 193 -0.91 15.32 23.13
CA ASP A 193 -2.36 15.22 23.36
C ASP A 193 -2.93 14.10 22.45
N PRO A 194 -2.79 12.82 22.87
CA PRO A 194 -3.20 11.65 22.08
C PRO A 194 -4.72 11.55 22.08
N LYS A 195 -5.34 12.31 21.18
CA LYS A 195 -6.79 12.35 20.98
C LYS A 195 -7.16 11.71 19.64
N PRO A 196 -8.29 11.00 19.55
CA PRO A 196 -8.74 10.36 18.32
C PRO A 196 -8.80 11.29 17.09
N PHE A 197 -9.31 12.51 17.25
CA PHE A 197 -9.37 13.47 16.14
C PHE A 197 -7.98 13.92 15.66
N ARG A 198 -6.99 13.97 16.56
CA ARG A 198 -5.61 14.35 16.27
C ARG A 198 -4.84 13.20 15.64
N LEU A 199 -5.15 11.96 16.05
CA LEU A 199 -4.69 10.74 15.39
C LEU A 199 -5.21 10.67 13.95
N LYS A 200 -6.51 10.89 13.71
CA LYS A 200 -7.09 10.98 12.35
C LYS A 200 -6.34 12.02 11.53
N TRP A 201 -6.09 13.18 12.11
CA TRP A 201 -5.38 14.25 11.42
C TRP A 201 -3.93 13.86 11.08
N LEU A 202 -3.22 13.21 12.01
CA LEU A 202 -1.87 12.70 11.81
C LEU A 202 -1.80 11.66 10.67
N VAL A 203 -2.79 10.75 10.57
CA VAL A 203 -2.88 9.78 9.46
C VAL A 203 -2.78 10.48 8.11
N PHE A 204 -3.54 11.55 7.88
CA PHE A 204 -3.47 12.29 6.62
C PHE A 204 -2.14 13.02 6.43
N ARG A 205 -1.47 13.45 7.50
CA ARG A 205 -0.13 14.07 7.38
C ARG A 205 0.93 13.04 7.00
N LEU A 206 0.85 11.83 7.56
CA LEU A 206 1.73 10.72 7.21
C LEU A 206 1.50 10.26 5.77
N HIS A 207 0.24 10.24 5.32
CA HIS A 207 -0.11 9.96 3.93
C HIS A 207 0.52 10.98 2.98
N ASP A 208 0.34 12.28 3.24
CA ASP A 208 0.96 13.34 2.44
C ASP A 208 2.51 13.26 2.42
N ALA A 209 3.11 12.70 3.48
CA ALA A 209 4.54 12.45 3.57
C ALA A 209 5.00 11.11 2.95
N GLY A 210 4.09 10.30 2.39
CA GLY A 210 4.40 8.98 1.83
C GLY A 210 4.77 7.90 2.87
N GLU A 211 4.52 8.15 4.15
CA GLU A 211 4.72 7.21 5.26
C GLU A 211 3.54 6.24 5.39
N LEU A 212 3.27 5.53 4.30
CA LEU A 212 2.04 4.75 4.09
C LEU A 212 1.81 3.64 5.10
N ALA A 213 2.85 2.91 5.50
CA ALA A 213 2.72 1.78 6.42
C ALA A 213 2.26 2.22 7.83
N GLU A 214 2.85 3.31 8.35
CA GLU A 214 2.44 3.87 9.65
C GLU A 214 1.05 4.52 9.54
N ALA A 215 0.78 5.22 8.43
CA ALA A 215 -0.52 5.84 8.19
C ALA A 215 -1.66 4.82 8.14
N GLU A 216 -1.48 3.70 7.41
CA GLU A 216 -2.43 2.58 7.32
C GLU A 216 -2.65 1.96 8.71
N ALA A 217 -1.58 1.69 9.46
CA ALA A 217 -1.67 1.15 10.81
C ALA A 217 -2.41 2.08 11.78
N MET A 218 -2.11 3.39 11.76
CA MET A 218 -2.79 4.37 12.61
C MET A 218 -4.27 4.53 12.24
N LEU A 219 -4.60 4.43 10.96
CA LEU A 219 -5.98 4.47 10.47
C LEU A 219 -6.80 3.29 11.01
N ASP A 220 -6.23 2.07 11.00
CA ASP A 220 -6.89 0.86 11.50
C ASP A 220 -7.07 0.87 13.04
N LEU A 221 -6.35 1.73 13.75
CA LEU A 221 -6.43 1.90 15.20
C LEU A 221 -7.35 3.06 15.63
N LEU A 222 -7.98 3.77 14.69
CA LEU A 222 -8.95 4.81 15.04
C LEU A 222 -10.20 4.21 15.69
N PRO A 223 -10.78 4.86 16.71
CA PRO A 223 -12.07 4.46 17.28
C PRO A 223 -13.20 4.50 16.25
N GLU A 224 -14.17 3.59 16.37
CA GLU A 224 -15.29 3.46 15.42
C GLU A 224 -16.20 4.71 15.37
N GLU A 225 -16.19 5.55 16.41
CA GLU A 225 -16.99 6.77 16.46
C GLU A 225 -16.45 7.90 15.57
N ILE A 226 -15.23 7.75 15.04
CA ILE A 226 -14.61 8.75 14.17
C ILE A 226 -15.23 8.68 12.78
N ASN A 227 -16.05 9.68 12.47
CA ASN A 227 -16.64 9.83 11.15
C ASN A 227 -15.67 10.47 10.15
N PHE A 228 -15.81 10.05 8.89
CA PHE A 228 -15.12 10.61 7.73
C PHE A 228 -16.13 11.32 6.83
N SER A 229 -15.75 12.47 6.26
CA SER A 229 -16.52 13.06 5.15
C SER A 229 -16.35 12.23 3.87
N ASP A 230 -17.16 12.48 2.84
CA ASP A 230 -17.03 11.80 1.53
C ASP A 230 -15.66 12.02 0.85
N SER A 231 -15.04 13.18 1.07
CA SER A 231 -13.70 13.47 0.57
C SER A 231 -12.62 12.76 1.40
N GLU A 232 -12.77 12.73 2.73
CA GLU A 232 -11.86 12.00 3.61
C GLU A 232 -11.94 10.47 3.38
N ALA A 233 -13.13 9.93 3.14
CA ALA A 233 -13.33 8.51 2.84
C ALA A 233 -12.59 8.11 1.54
N ARG A 234 -12.62 8.96 0.51
CA ARG A 234 -11.83 8.76 -0.71
C ARG A 234 -10.33 8.77 -0.44
N GLN A 235 -9.84 9.72 0.37
CA GLN A 235 -8.43 9.75 0.77
C GLN A 235 -8.03 8.50 1.55
N VAL A 236 -8.91 7.99 2.42
CA VAL A 236 -8.68 6.74 3.14
C VAL A 236 -8.56 5.54 2.20
N GLN A 237 -9.44 5.42 1.20
CA GLN A 237 -9.35 4.35 0.21
C GLN A 237 -8.05 4.45 -0.60
N GLN A 238 -7.68 5.67 -1.01
CA GLN A 238 -6.42 5.92 -1.72
C GLN A 238 -5.21 5.52 -0.88
N LEU A 239 -5.16 5.92 0.38
CA LEU A 239 -4.10 5.57 1.32
C LEU A 239 -3.94 4.06 1.46
N ARG A 240 -5.05 3.34 1.67
CA ARG A 240 -5.05 1.87 1.78
C ARG A 240 -4.53 1.20 0.52
N PHE A 241 -5.01 1.65 -0.64
CA PHE A 241 -4.55 1.14 -1.93
C PHE A 241 -3.04 1.38 -2.12
N GLU A 242 -2.56 2.60 -1.91
CA GLU A 242 -1.14 2.93 -2.03
C GLU A 242 -0.26 2.12 -1.06
N ALA A 243 -0.70 1.97 0.20
CA ALA A 243 0.00 1.20 1.20
C ALA A 243 0.09 -0.29 0.81
N GLU A 244 -1.02 -0.88 0.36
CA GLU A 244 -1.06 -2.27 -0.10
C GLU A 244 -0.15 -2.49 -1.32
N GLN A 245 -0.21 -1.61 -2.32
CA GLN A 245 0.63 -1.72 -3.51
C GLN A 245 2.12 -1.62 -3.16
N LYS A 246 2.50 -0.64 -2.34
CA LYS A 246 3.90 -0.46 -1.90
C LYS A 246 4.38 -1.69 -1.14
N ARG A 247 3.62 -2.18 -0.15
CA ARG A 247 3.98 -3.38 0.63
C ARG A 247 4.11 -4.62 -0.24
N ARG A 248 3.18 -4.81 -1.20
CA ARG A 248 3.20 -5.95 -2.13
C ARG A 248 4.42 -5.89 -3.05
N GLN A 249 4.78 -4.70 -3.56
CA GLN A 249 5.96 -4.52 -4.39
C GLN A 249 7.24 -4.84 -3.60
N GLU A 250 7.41 -4.26 -2.41
CA GLU A 250 8.56 -4.53 -1.53
C GLU A 250 8.67 -6.02 -1.21
N ALA A 251 7.54 -6.70 -0.97
CA ALA A 251 7.52 -8.13 -0.70
C ALA A 251 7.93 -8.99 -1.91
N LYS A 252 7.51 -8.59 -3.12
CA LYS A 252 7.93 -9.26 -4.37
C LYS A 252 9.42 -9.08 -4.64
N GLU A 253 9.96 -7.90 -4.36
CA GLU A 253 11.38 -7.60 -4.48
C GLU A 253 12.21 -8.45 -3.49
N GLU A 254 11.83 -8.49 -2.21
CA GLU A 254 12.53 -9.25 -1.17
C GLU A 254 12.50 -10.77 -1.41
N THR A 255 11.39 -11.30 -1.91
CA THR A 255 11.24 -12.73 -2.18
C THR A 255 11.89 -13.17 -3.50
N ASN A 256 12.54 -12.24 -4.22
CA ASN A 256 13.04 -12.46 -5.58
C ASN A 256 11.97 -13.01 -6.53
N PHE A 257 10.71 -12.62 -6.33
CA PHE A 257 9.56 -13.14 -7.06
C PHE A 257 9.73 -12.98 -8.57
N TYR A 258 10.12 -11.78 -9.02
CA TYR A 258 10.33 -11.50 -10.45
C TYR A 258 11.49 -12.28 -11.07
N ALA A 259 12.50 -12.66 -10.28
CA ALA A 259 13.60 -13.50 -10.78
C ALA A 259 13.12 -14.95 -10.95
N ARG A 260 12.38 -15.47 -9.96
CA ARG A 260 11.76 -16.80 -10.04
C ARG A 260 10.78 -16.90 -11.19
N GLN A 261 9.95 -15.87 -11.38
CA GLN A 261 8.96 -15.81 -12.47
C GLN A 261 9.64 -15.87 -13.84
N ARG A 262 10.72 -15.10 -14.03
CA ARG A 262 11.51 -15.13 -15.26
C ARG A 262 12.14 -16.50 -15.51
N ALA A 263 12.74 -17.12 -14.49
CA ALA A 263 13.36 -18.43 -14.62
C ALA A 263 12.34 -19.52 -15.04
N VAL A 264 11.16 -19.53 -14.42
CA VAL A 264 10.08 -20.45 -14.79
C VAL A 264 9.58 -20.19 -16.21
N GLN A 265 9.48 -18.92 -16.61
CA GLN A 265 9.08 -18.57 -17.97
C GLN A 265 10.09 -19.02 -19.02
N GLU A 266 11.38 -18.89 -18.75
CA GLU A 266 12.46 -19.39 -19.63
C GLU A 266 12.42 -20.92 -19.73
N GLU A 267 12.17 -21.62 -18.62
CA GLU A 267 12.05 -23.08 -18.62
C GLU A 267 10.84 -23.55 -19.45
N LEU A 268 9.70 -22.87 -19.34
CA LEU A 268 8.50 -23.12 -20.15
C LEU A 268 8.78 -22.93 -21.63
N GLN A 269 9.40 -21.81 -22.00
CA GLN A 269 9.77 -21.56 -23.40
C GLN A 269 10.75 -22.61 -23.94
N GLY A 270 11.63 -23.15 -23.10
CA GLY A 270 12.50 -24.28 -23.44
C GLY A 270 11.70 -25.54 -23.75
N LYS A 271 10.81 -25.94 -22.84
CA LYS A 271 9.95 -27.13 -23.00
C LYS A 271 9.03 -27.02 -24.22
N ASP A 272 8.49 -25.84 -24.49
CA ASP A 272 7.65 -25.61 -25.68
C ASP A 272 8.43 -25.83 -26.98
N LYS A 273 9.69 -25.36 -27.06
CA LYS A 273 10.56 -25.60 -28.22
C LYS A 273 10.88 -27.09 -28.38
N GLU A 274 11.12 -27.79 -27.28
CA GLU A 274 11.36 -29.25 -27.30
C GLU A 274 10.13 -30.02 -27.76
N LEU A 275 8.94 -29.68 -27.27
CA LEU A 275 7.67 -30.27 -27.70
C LEU A 275 7.40 -30.01 -29.17
N GLN A 276 7.63 -28.79 -29.67
CA GLN A 276 7.51 -28.47 -31.09
C GLN A 276 8.50 -29.28 -31.95
N ALA A 277 9.75 -29.42 -31.51
CA ALA A 277 10.75 -30.23 -32.20
C ALA A 277 10.42 -31.74 -32.18
N ALA A 278 9.83 -32.23 -31.09
CA ALA A 278 9.36 -33.61 -31.01
C ALA A 278 8.16 -33.85 -31.94
N SER A 279 7.21 -32.90 -31.97
CA SER A 279 6.04 -32.96 -32.86
C SER A 279 6.45 -32.97 -34.34
N SER A 280 7.42 -32.15 -34.74
CA SER A 280 7.89 -32.13 -36.14
C SER A 280 8.61 -33.43 -36.53
N LYS A 281 9.38 -34.02 -35.61
CA LYS A 281 9.99 -35.34 -35.82
C LYS A 281 8.95 -36.45 -35.98
N LEU A 282 7.87 -36.41 -35.18
CA LEU A 282 6.77 -37.37 -35.30
C LEU A 282 6.05 -37.23 -36.64
N GLN A 283 5.78 -36.00 -37.08
CA GLN A 283 5.18 -35.75 -38.40
C GLN A 283 6.05 -36.32 -39.53
N ALA A 284 7.37 -36.10 -39.49
CA ALA A 284 8.28 -36.66 -40.49
C ALA A 284 8.28 -38.20 -40.47
N ARG A 285 8.21 -38.83 -39.29
CA ARG A 285 8.11 -40.29 -39.16
C ARG A 285 6.80 -40.83 -39.72
N ASP A 286 5.69 -40.14 -39.51
CA ASP A 286 4.39 -40.52 -40.07
C ASP A 286 4.41 -40.45 -41.61
N GLU A 287 5.03 -39.41 -42.19
CA GLU A 287 5.23 -39.29 -43.64
C GLU A 287 6.09 -40.44 -44.20
N GLU A 288 7.19 -40.78 -43.52
CA GLU A 288 8.04 -41.92 -43.88
C GLU A 288 7.26 -43.25 -43.85
N LEU A 289 6.45 -43.48 -42.81
CA LEU A 289 5.61 -44.66 -42.66
C LEU A 289 4.52 -44.75 -43.74
N GLN A 290 3.90 -43.62 -44.10
CA GLN A 290 2.94 -43.55 -45.20
C GLN A 290 3.59 -43.92 -46.54
N ALA A 291 4.79 -43.38 -46.81
CA ALA A 291 5.54 -43.72 -48.02
C ALA A 291 5.92 -45.21 -48.07
N ALA A 292 6.36 -45.80 -46.95
CA ALA A 292 6.67 -47.22 -46.85
C ALA A 292 5.45 -48.11 -47.08
N ARG A 293 4.28 -47.76 -46.51
CA ARG A 293 3.00 -48.45 -46.77
C ARG A 293 2.62 -48.39 -48.24
N GLY A 294 2.77 -47.24 -48.90
CA GLY A 294 2.52 -47.09 -50.33
C GLY A 294 3.40 -48.02 -51.18
N LYS A 295 4.70 -48.14 -50.85
CA LYS A 295 5.62 -49.06 -51.53
C LYS A 295 5.23 -50.53 -51.33
N LEU A 296 4.84 -50.92 -50.12
CA LEU A 296 4.38 -52.28 -49.83
C LEU A 296 3.11 -52.63 -50.62
N GLN A 297 2.13 -51.73 -50.66
CA GLN A 297 0.92 -51.91 -51.48
C GLN A 297 1.26 -52.04 -52.98
N GLY A 298 2.26 -51.31 -53.47
CA GLY A 298 2.76 -51.48 -54.83
C GLY A 298 3.31 -52.89 -55.09
N LYS A 299 4.17 -53.38 -54.20
CA LYS A 299 4.73 -54.74 -54.29
C LYS A 299 3.67 -55.84 -54.18
N ASP A 300 2.66 -55.69 -53.32
CA ASP A 300 1.57 -56.64 -53.21
C ASP A 300 0.76 -56.75 -54.51
N LYS A 301 0.51 -55.61 -55.18
CA LYS A 301 -0.13 -55.61 -56.50
C LYS A 301 0.72 -56.31 -57.56
N GLU A 302 2.04 -56.08 -57.56
CA GLU A 302 2.97 -56.76 -58.46
C GLU A 302 2.98 -58.28 -58.23
N LEU A 303 3.01 -58.71 -56.96
CA LEU A 303 2.95 -60.13 -56.58
C LEU A 303 1.61 -60.76 -57.00
N GLN A 304 0.48 -60.08 -56.81
CA GLN A 304 -0.82 -60.56 -57.31
C GLN A 304 -0.81 -60.76 -58.83
N VAL A 305 -0.25 -59.81 -59.58
CA VAL A 305 -0.13 -59.93 -61.04
C VAL A 305 0.79 -61.09 -61.42
N ALA A 306 1.94 -61.24 -60.76
CA ALA A 306 2.85 -62.35 -61.02
C ALA A 306 2.20 -63.72 -60.70
N SER A 307 1.47 -63.82 -59.59
CA SER A 307 0.73 -65.02 -59.20
C SER A 307 -0.34 -65.38 -60.21
N SER A 308 -1.13 -64.40 -60.68
CA SER A 308 -2.14 -64.64 -61.72
C SER A 308 -1.54 -65.13 -63.03
N LYS A 309 -0.38 -64.59 -63.43
CA LYS A 309 0.37 -65.07 -64.61
C LYS A 309 0.90 -66.49 -64.43
N LEU A 310 1.36 -66.84 -63.23
CA LEU A 310 1.80 -68.21 -62.93
C LEU A 310 0.63 -69.19 -62.99
N GLN A 311 -0.53 -68.86 -62.42
CA GLN A 311 -1.74 -69.69 -62.52
C GLN A 311 -2.14 -69.97 -63.97
N VAL A 312 -2.17 -68.93 -64.82
CA VAL A 312 -2.47 -69.10 -66.25
C VAL A 312 -1.47 -70.06 -66.92
N ARG A 313 -0.18 -69.93 -66.58
CA ARG A 313 0.87 -70.76 -67.15
C ARG A 313 0.85 -72.20 -66.65
N GLU A 314 0.35 -72.42 -65.44
CA GLU A 314 0.16 -73.74 -64.83
C GLU A 314 -1.08 -74.44 -65.41
N GLU A 315 -2.14 -73.69 -65.73
CA GLU A 315 -3.30 -74.17 -66.50
C GLU A 315 -2.95 -74.53 -67.95
N GLU A 316 -1.99 -73.84 -68.58
CA GLU A 316 -1.49 -74.16 -69.94
C GLU A 316 -0.64 -75.44 -70.01
N LEU A 317 -0.14 -75.94 -68.87
CA LEU A 317 0.74 -77.11 -68.77
C LEU A 317 0.01 -78.41 -68.37
N GLN A 318 -1.30 -78.34 -68.10
CA GLN A 318 -2.18 -79.49 -67.82
C GLN A 318 -2.96 -79.91 -69.06
#